data_AF-A0A6M1NPG0-F1
#
_entry.id   AF-A0A6M1NPG0-F1
#
_cell.length_a   1.000
_cell.length_b   1.000
_cell.length_c   1.000
_cell.angle_alpha   90.00
_cell.angle_beta   90.00
_cell.angle_gamma   90.00
#
_symmetry.space_group_name_H-M   'P 1'
#
loop_
_entity.id
_entity.type
_entity.pdbx_description
1 polymer ?
#
loop_
_entity_poly.entity_id
_entity_poly.type
_entity_poly.pdbx_seq_one_letter_code
_entity_poly.pdbx_strand_id
1 'polypeptide(L)'
;MLLAKHLVKFRLGLLCCSLICAHFHYSHAQASTSTKHISQIIEPSHRDFSNSNFSEYAYESKRFPLKPFLYGKKEGKVTLSFNVTPAGLVKDAQVVYSSDRSYTKEAFKILREAGMWNPGMRDGITTNMKCKLTVTFKAPLATDANLRQAKVIHEGKILPTNKIWYIADGIYLDQIMILDLKQSQALLGNDTKQPTIIIKENEGNRMYSEEIISKLNNIDSSIFNLYINDQEVDLNTWKQALKSQQHKNFYMDASYIKASRIKAKLEIQNKQF
;
A
#
# COMPACT_ATOMS: atom_id res chain seq x y z
N MET A 1 -98.37 -0.56 -28.14
CA MET A 1 -99.08 0.73 -28.02
C MET A 1 -98.05 1.71 -27.47
N LEU A 2 -97.36 2.57 -28.21
CA LEU A 2 -97.64 3.46 -29.33
C LEU A 2 -96.42 3.42 -30.30
N LEU A 3 -96.62 3.15 -31.59
CA LEU A 3 -96.78 4.12 -32.70
C LEU A 3 -95.45 4.67 -33.26
N ALA A 4 -95.17 4.16 -34.47
CA ALA A 4 -94.20 4.62 -35.45
C ALA A 4 -94.51 6.00 -36.03
N LYS A 5 -93.50 6.60 -36.70
CA LYS A 5 -93.51 7.55 -37.85
C LYS A 5 -92.14 8.29 -37.83
N HIS A 6 -91.38 8.56 -38.89
CA HIS A 6 -91.48 8.64 -40.35
C HIS A 6 -90.04 8.41 -40.93
N LEU A 7 -89.77 7.68 -42.03
CA LEU A 7 -89.81 8.11 -43.47
C LEU A 7 -88.92 9.37 -43.72
N VAL A 8 -87.95 9.47 -44.65
CA VAL A 8 -87.89 9.06 -46.06
C VAL A 8 -86.43 9.04 -46.60
N LYS A 9 -86.16 8.01 -47.41
CA LYS A 9 -85.23 7.79 -48.54
C LYS A 9 -84.40 8.96 -49.13
N PHE A 10 -83.16 8.66 -49.50
CA PHE A 10 -82.65 8.94 -50.85
C PHE A 10 -81.67 7.85 -51.32
N ARG A 11 -81.84 7.40 -52.57
CA ARG A 11 -81.04 6.38 -53.27
C ARG A 11 -79.87 7.06 -54.00
N LEU A 12 -78.79 6.29 -54.23
CA LEU A 12 -78.28 5.88 -55.57
C LEU A 12 -76.74 5.89 -55.61
N GLY A 13 -76.15 4.77 -56.01
CA GLY A 13 -74.72 4.68 -56.33
C GLY A 13 -74.16 3.28 -56.23
N LEU A 14 -74.43 2.45 -57.25
CA LEU A 14 -73.69 1.21 -57.52
C LEU A 14 -72.19 1.51 -57.67
N LEU A 15 -71.32 0.70 -57.07
CA LEU A 15 -70.21 0.11 -57.82
C LEU A 15 -69.65 -1.13 -57.12
N CYS A 16 -69.58 -2.18 -57.93
CA CYS A 16 -69.14 -3.52 -57.63
C CYS A 16 -67.61 -3.56 -57.50
N CYS A 17 -67.10 -4.14 -56.41
CA CYS A 17 -65.80 -4.82 -56.43
C CYS A 17 -65.76 -5.87 -55.33
N SER A 18 -66.00 -7.11 -55.75
CA SER A 18 -65.69 -8.33 -55.03
C SER A 18 -64.18 -8.49 -54.90
N LEU A 19 -63.64 -8.40 -53.68
CA LEU A 19 -62.29 -8.90 -53.35
C LEU A 19 -62.33 -9.55 -51.96
N ILE A 20 -62.57 -10.87 -51.98
CA ILE A 20 -61.93 -11.93 -51.19
C ILE A 20 -61.77 -11.65 -49.68
N CYS A 21 -62.60 -12.35 -48.90
CA CYS A 21 -62.40 -12.60 -47.48
C CYS A 21 -61.04 -13.25 -47.21
N ALA A 22 -60.11 -12.51 -46.60
CA ALA A 22 -59.08 -13.09 -45.75
C ALA A 22 -59.42 -12.68 -44.31
N HIS A 23 -60.11 -13.57 -43.58
CA HIS A 23 -60.21 -13.46 -42.13
C HIS A 23 -58.83 -13.80 -41.55
N PHE A 24 -57.91 -12.83 -41.58
CA PHE A 24 -56.75 -12.85 -40.71
C PHE A 24 -57.29 -12.73 -39.28
N HIS A 25 -57.34 -13.84 -38.57
CA HIS A 25 -57.34 -13.80 -37.12
C HIS A 25 -56.07 -13.06 -36.70
N TYR A 26 -56.23 -11.77 -36.42
CA TYR A 26 -55.25 -10.97 -35.74
C TYR A 26 -55.15 -11.52 -34.31
N SER A 27 -54.37 -12.59 -34.16
CA SER A 27 -53.81 -12.93 -32.86
C SER A 27 -53.11 -11.67 -32.40
N HIS A 28 -53.66 -11.02 -31.38
CA HIS A 28 -52.94 -10.00 -30.65
C HIS A 28 -51.74 -10.72 -30.04
N ALA A 29 -50.63 -10.74 -30.76
CA ALA A 29 -49.34 -11.02 -30.19
C ALA A 29 -49.17 -9.95 -29.11
N GLN A 30 -49.37 -10.34 -27.85
CA GLN A 30 -48.97 -9.52 -26.73
C GLN A 30 -47.48 -9.30 -26.93
N ALA A 31 -47.12 -8.08 -27.33
CA ALA A 31 -45.75 -7.63 -27.30
C ALA A 31 -45.31 -7.75 -25.84
N SER A 32 -44.61 -8.84 -25.51
CA SER A 32 -43.92 -8.97 -24.25
C SER A 32 -42.88 -7.85 -24.25
N THR A 33 -43.20 -6.74 -23.59
CA THR A 33 -42.23 -5.75 -23.18
C THR A 33 -41.19 -6.50 -22.37
N SER A 34 -40.06 -6.84 -23.01
CA SER A 34 -38.89 -7.37 -22.34
C SER A 34 -38.41 -6.28 -21.39
N THR A 35 -38.95 -6.26 -20.18
CA THR A 35 -38.46 -5.42 -19.10
C THR A 35 -36.98 -5.82 -18.94
N LYS A 36 -36.07 -4.90 -19.27
CA LYS A 36 -34.64 -5.11 -19.11
C LYS A 36 -34.40 -5.39 -17.62
N HIS A 37 -34.28 -6.67 -17.26
CA HIS A 37 -33.98 -7.08 -15.89
C HIS A 37 -32.62 -6.48 -15.54
N ILE A 38 -32.61 -5.40 -14.76
CA ILE A 38 -31.38 -4.79 -14.28
C ILE A 38 -30.83 -5.77 -13.25
N SER A 39 -29.82 -6.55 -13.65
CA SER A 39 -29.20 -7.53 -12.77
C SER A 39 -28.67 -6.82 -11.52
N GLN A 40 -29.07 -7.27 -10.34
CA GLN A 40 -28.55 -6.75 -9.09
C GLN A 40 -27.14 -7.30 -8.89
N ILE A 41 -26.14 -6.41 -8.88
CA ILE A 41 -24.74 -6.80 -8.65
C ILE A 41 -24.30 -6.21 -7.32
N ILE A 42 -23.82 -7.08 -6.44
CA ILE A 42 -23.17 -6.71 -5.17
C ILE A 42 -21.68 -7.03 -5.35
N GLU A 43 -20.83 -6.01 -5.18
CA GLU A 43 -19.38 -6.19 -5.27
C GLU A 43 -18.82 -6.86 -4.00
N PRO A 44 -17.66 -7.55 -4.10
CA PRO A 44 -16.98 -8.07 -2.92
C PRO A 44 -16.65 -6.98 -1.89
N SER A 45 -16.81 -7.29 -0.61
CA SER A 45 -16.49 -6.39 0.51
C SER A 45 -15.65 -7.06 1.58
N HIS A 46 -15.00 -6.27 2.43
CA HIS A 46 -14.14 -6.79 3.48
C HIS A 46 -14.95 -7.60 4.49
N ARG A 47 -14.39 -8.72 4.97
CA ARG A 47 -15.08 -9.64 5.87
C ARG A 47 -15.54 -8.96 7.17
N ASP A 48 -14.61 -8.28 7.83
CA ASP A 48 -14.85 -7.68 9.14
C ASP A 48 -15.57 -6.32 9.05
N PHE A 49 -15.62 -5.74 7.86
CA PHE A 49 -16.18 -4.42 7.60
C PHE A 49 -17.03 -4.48 6.33
N SER A 50 -18.32 -4.77 6.50
CA SER A 50 -19.24 -5.12 5.40
C SER A 50 -19.33 -4.09 4.27
N ASN A 51 -18.85 -2.85 4.50
CA ASN A 51 -18.91 -1.74 3.56
C ASN A 51 -17.55 -1.29 3.02
N SER A 52 -16.42 -1.87 3.45
CA SER A 52 -15.11 -1.47 2.93
C SER A 52 -14.72 -2.32 1.72
N ASN A 53 -14.20 -1.65 0.69
CA ASN A 53 -13.78 -2.28 -0.55
C ASN A 53 -12.25 -2.47 -0.58
N PHE A 54 -11.74 -3.17 -1.59
CA PHE A 54 -10.30 -3.41 -1.74
C PHE A 54 -9.45 -2.15 -1.79
N SER A 55 -9.98 -1.04 -2.32
CA SER A 55 -9.23 0.22 -2.42
C SER A 55 -9.04 0.86 -1.05
N GLU A 56 -10.07 0.80 -0.19
CA GLU A 56 -10.02 1.29 1.18
C GLU A 56 -9.08 0.43 2.04
N TYR A 57 -9.26 -0.90 2.00
CA TYR A 57 -8.35 -1.83 2.66
C TYR A 57 -6.88 -1.62 2.24
N ALA A 58 -6.64 -1.45 0.93
CA ALA A 58 -5.30 -1.20 0.42
C ALA A 58 -4.76 0.16 0.84
N TYR A 59 -5.61 1.18 0.98
CA TYR A 59 -5.19 2.50 1.46
C TYR A 59 -4.70 2.43 2.91
N GLU A 60 -5.39 1.68 3.77
CA GLU A 60 -5.02 1.49 5.18
C GLU A 60 -3.81 0.57 5.35
N SER A 61 -3.70 -0.46 4.50
CA SER A 61 -2.66 -1.48 4.62
C SER A 61 -1.35 -1.12 3.94
N LYS A 62 -1.35 -0.18 2.97
CA LYS A 62 -0.16 0.10 2.16
C LYS A 62 0.96 0.68 3.02
N ARG A 63 2.18 0.21 2.73
CA ARG A 63 3.41 0.81 3.25
C ARG A 63 4.27 1.24 2.09
N PHE A 64 4.98 2.36 2.23
CA PHE A 64 5.82 2.87 1.15
C PHE A 64 7.16 2.12 1.13
N PRO A 65 7.51 1.37 0.06
CA PRO A 65 8.79 0.67 -0.02
C PRO A 65 9.96 1.65 -0.08
N LEU A 66 11.03 1.42 0.67
CA LEU A 66 12.21 2.29 0.74
C LEU A 66 12.92 2.39 -0.62
N LYS A 67 13.05 1.26 -1.32
CA LYS A 67 13.89 1.14 -2.52
C LYS A 67 13.61 2.21 -3.59
N PRO A 68 12.36 2.47 -4.05
CA PRO A 68 12.01 3.59 -4.95
C PRO A 68 12.55 4.95 -4.50
N PHE A 69 12.48 5.22 -3.20
CA PHE A 69 12.93 6.48 -2.63
C PHE A 69 14.44 6.68 -2.82
N LEU A 70 15.23 5.60 -2.71
CA LEU A 70 16.69 5.62 -2.89
C LEU A 70 17.14 5.88 -4.33
N TYR A 71 16.27 5.86 -5.33
CA TYR A 71 16.58 6.39 -6.68
C TYR A 71 15.66 7.57 -7.02
N GLY A 72 15.11 8.24 -6.02
CA GLY A 72 14.39 9.50 -6.17
C GLY A 72 12.96 9.37 -6.70
N LYS A 73 12.37 8.17 -6.72
CA LYS A 73 10.93 8.02 -6.99
C LYS A 73 10.16 8.25 -5.69
N LYS A 74 9.45 9.37 -5.63
CA LYS A 74 8.57 9.74 -4.49
C LYS A 74 7.11 9.32 -4.69
N GLU A 75 6.75 8.92 -5.90
CA GLU A 75 5.40 8.54 -6.27
C GLU A 75 5.40 7.26 -7.11
N GLY A 76 4.25 6.61 -7.16
CA GLY A 76 4.06 5.42 -7.96
C GLY A 76 2.61 4.97 -8.03
N LYS A 77 2.31 4.13 -9.02
CA LYS A 77 0.99 3.57 -9.24
C LYS A 77 1.11 2.14 -9.74
N VAL A 78 0.28 1.27 -9.17
CA VAL A 78 0.14 -0.12 -9.60
C VAL A 78 -1.34 -0.41 -9.77
N THR A 79 -1.69 -1.08 -10.87
CA THR A 79 -3.03 -1.61 -11.09
C THR A 79 -2.93 -3.11 -11.26
N LEU A 80 -3.66 -3.85 -10.42
CA LEU A 80 -3.78 -5.30 -10.45
C LEU A 80 -5.18 -5.69 -10.89
N SER A 81 -5.30 -6.82 -11.58
CA SER A 81 -6.57 -7.51 -11.82
C SER A 81 -6.51 -8.88 -11.18
N PHE A 82 -7.61 -9.30 -10.56
CA PHE A 82 -7.70 -10.58 -9.84
C PHE A 82 -9.16 -11.02 -9.80
N ASN A 83 -9.40 -12.23 -9.30
CA ASN A 83 -10.74 -12.78 -9.12
C ASN A 83 -11.03 -12.98 -7.63
N VAL A 84 -12.27 -12.67 -7.23
CA VAL A 84 -12.83 -13.10 -5.93
C VAL A 84 -13.78 -14.24 -6.19
N THR A 85 -13.45 -15.42 -5.65
CA THR A 85 -14.27 -16.63 -5.83
C THR A 85 -15.57 -16.56 -5.02
N PRO A 86 -16.57 -17.43 -5.30
CA PRO A 86 -17.76 -17.55 -4.45
C PRO A 86 -17.46 -17.90 -2.99
N ALA A 87 -16.29 -18.48 -2.70
CA ALA A 87 -15.81 -18.74 -1.34
C ALA A 87 -15.08 -17.53 -0.70
N GLY A 88 -15.02 -16.39 -1.40
CA GLY A 88 -14.35 -15.18 -0.92
C GLY A 88 -12.84 -15.16 -1.09
N LEU A 89 -12.25 -16.12 -1.80
CA LEU A 89 -10.79 -16.18 -1.98
C LEU A 89 -10.34 -15.25 -3.10
N VAL A 90 -9.28 -14.48 -2.86
CA VAL A 90 -8.56 -13.71 -3.89
C VAL A 90 -7.64 -14.66 -4.67
N LYS A 91 -7.81 -14.75 -5.99
CA LYS A 91 -7.02 -15.62 -6.88
C LYS A 91 -6.64 -14.91 -8.18
N ASP A 92 -5.70 -15.52 -8.90
CA ASP A 92 -5.31 -15.15 -10.27
C ASP A 92 -4.89 -13.68 -10.42
N ALA A 93 -4.22 -13.14 -9.40
CA ALA A 93 -3.79 -11.75 -9.42
C ALA A 93 -2.67 -11.53 -10.45
N GLN A 94 -2.86 -10.52 -11.30
CA GLN A 94 -1.97 -10.16 -12.40
C GLN A 94 -1.75 -8.65 -12.46
N VAL A 95 -0.57 -8.23 -12.91
CA VAL A 95 -0.25 -6.82 -13.12
C VAL A 95 -0.88 -6.34 -14.41
N VAL A 96 -1.75 -5.34 -14.32
CA VAL A 96 -2.28 -4.61 -15.48
C VAL A 96 -1.35 -3.44 -15.83
N TYR A 97 -0.88 -2.73 -14.80
CA TYR A 97 0.04 -1.61 -14.95
C TYR A 97 0.94 -1.51 -13.72
N SER A 98 2.18 -1.08 -13.92
CA SER A 98 3.11 -0.80 -12.84
C SER A 98 4.14 0.26 -13.23
N SER A 99 4.31 1.25 -12.36
CA SER A 99 5.39 2.24 -12.47
C SER A 99 6.72 1.77 -11.87
N ASP A 100 6.71 0.72 -11.05
CA ASP A 100 7.90 0.16 -10.40
C ASP A 100 7.66 -1.24 -9.81
N ARG A 101 8.68 -2.11 -9.91
CA ARG A 101 8.64 -3.47 -9.35
C ARG A 101 8.47 -3.47 -7.82
N SER A 102 9.02 -2.50 -7.12
CA SER A 102 8.93 -2.43 -5.65
C SER A 102 7.51 -2.16 -5.19
N TYR A 103 6.81 -1.22 -5.85
CA TYR A 103 5.38 -0.97 -5.61
C TYR A 103 4.51 -2.17 -6.00
N THR A 104 4.93 -2.91 -7.04
CA THR A 104 4.23 -4.13 -7.49
C THR A 104 4.26 -5.20 -6.41
N LYS A 105 5.44 -5.46 -5.83
CA LYS A 105 5.60 -6.42 -4.73
C LYS A 105 4.71 -6.05 -3.55
N GLU A 106 4.66 -4.76 -3.20
CA GLU A 106 3.81 -4.29 -2.12
C GLU A 106 2.32 -4.45 -2.43
N ALA A 107 1.87 -4.12 -3.64
CA ALA A 107 0.47 -4.31 -4.03
C ALA A 107 0.05 -5.79 -3.99
N PHE A 108 0.93 -6.71 -4.40
CA PHE A 108 0.69 -8.16 -4.23
C PHE A 108 0.69 -8.60 -2.77
N LYS A 109 1.58 -8.03 -1.94
CA LYS A 109 1.59 -8.31 -0.50
C LYS A 109 0.27 -7.90 0.15
N ILE A 110 -0.23 -6.69 -0.15
CA ILE A 110 -1.53 -6.20 0.31
C ILE A 110 -2.64 -7.18 -0.09
N LEU A 111 -2.72 -7.58 -1.37
CA LEU A 111 -3.75 -8.53 -1.81
C LEU A 111 -3.66 -9.89 -1.12
N ARG A 112 -2.44 -10.38 -0.86
CA ARG A 112 -2.22 -11.65 -0.16
C ARG A 112 -2.64 -11.56 1.31
N GLU A 113 -2.36 -10.44 1.97
CA GLU A 113 -2.69 -10.18 3.37
C GLU A 113 -4.17 -9.84 3.56
N ALA A 114 -4.86 -9.41 2.50
CA ALA A 114 -6.30 -9.16 2.50
C ALA A 114 -7.14 -10.41 2.81
N GLY A 115 -6.56 -11.61 2.71
CA GLY A 115 -7.20 -12.85 3.14
C GLY A 115 -8.50 -13.16 2.38
N MET A 116 -9.52 -13.57 3.12
CA MET A 116 -10.83 -13.94 2.57
C MET A 116 -11.83 -12.78 2.69
N TRP A 117 -12.56 -12.53 1.61
CA TRP A 117 -13.52 -11.45 1.45
C TRP A 117 -14.96 -11.97 1.45
N ASN A 118 -15.93 -11.08 1.68
CA ASN A 118 -17.32 -11.38 1.33
C ASN A 118 -17.40 -11.48 -0.21
N PRO A 119 -17.92 -12.58 -0.77
CA PRO A 119 -17.96 -12.77 -2.21
C PRO A 119 -18.93 -11.78 -2.86
N GLY A 120 -18.68 -11.47 -4.13
CA GLY A 120 -19.64 -10.73 -4.93
C GLY A 120 -20.85 -11.59 -5.31
N MET A 121 -21.99 -10.94 -5.54
CA MET A 121 -23.25 -11.61 -5.90
C MET A 121 -23.83 -10.99 -7.17
N ARG A 122 -24.46 -11.84 -7.99
CA ARG A 122 -25.30 -11.42 -9.11
C ARG A 122 -26.68 -12.04 -8.93
N ASP A 123 -27.72 -11.21 -8.88
CA ASP A 123 -29.11 -11.65 -8.73
C ASP A 123 -29.30 -12.61 -7.53
N GLY A 124 -28.65 -12.30 -6.41
CA GLY A 124 -28.71 -13.11 -5.19
C GLY A 124 -27.77 -14.33 -5.16
N ILE A 125 -27.01 -14.59 -6.24
CA ILE A 125 -26.13 -15.77 -6.35
C ILE A 125 -24.67 -15.36 -6.24
N THR A 126 -23.95 -15.92 -5.27
CA THR A 126 -22.50 -15.74 -5.12
C THR A 126 -21.78 -16.20 -6.38
N THR A 127 -21.00 -15.30 -7.00
CA THR A 127 -20.41 -15.53 -8.31
C THR A 127 -18.93 -15.16 -8.30
N ASN A 128 -18.14 -15.84 -9.13
CA ASN A 128 -16.75 -15.45 -9.34
C ASN A 128 -16.70 -14.06 -10.00
N MET A 129 -16.14 -13.06 -9.30
CA MET A 129 -16.08 -11.69 -9.78
C MET A 129 -14.66 -11.27 -10.12
N LYS A 130 -14.49 -10.74 -11.33
CA LYS A 130 -13.24 -10.09 -11.74
C LYS A 130 -13.17 -8.69 -11.15
N CYS A 131 -12.15 -8.43 -10.37
CA CYS A 131 -11.90 -7.17 -9.70
C CYS A 131 -10.65 -6.48 -10.27
N LYS A 132 -10.56 -5.18 -10.00
CA LYS A 132 -9.37 -4.37 -10.25
C LYS A 132 -9.06 -3.57 -8.99
N LEU A 133 -7.78 -3.54 -8.62
CA LEU A 133 -7.28 -2.68 -7.55
C LEU A 133 -6.22 -1.75 -8.12
N THR A 134 -6.37 -0.45 -7.88
CA THR A 134 -5.33 0.53 -8.17
C THR A 134 -4.78 1.08 -6.86
N VAL A 135 -3.50 0.88 -6.62
CA VAL A 135 -2.79 1.40 -5.46
C VAL A 135 -1.88 2.53 -5.91
N THR A 136 -2.07 3.70 -5.33
CA THR A 136 -1.20 4.87 -5.53
C THR A 136 -0.33 5.06 -4.30
N PHE A 137 0.97 5.13 -4.53
CA PHE A 137 2.00 5.38 -3.54
C PHE A 137 2.45 6.82 -3.64
N LYS A 138 2.51 7.49 -2.48
CA LYS A 138 3.09 8.81 -2.33
C LYS A 138 3.93 8.80 -1.06
N ALA A 139 5.19 9.21 -1.17
CA ALA A 139 6.08 9.22 -0.03
C ALA A 139 5.54 10.20 1.02
N PRO A 140 5.44 9.80 2.30
CA PRO A 140 4.96 10.67 3.37
C PRO A 140 5.98 11.75 3.77
N LEU A 141 7.21 11.67 3.25
CA LEU A 141 8.31 12.53 3.64
C LEU A 141 8.40 13.77 2.74
N ALA A 142 8.26 14.95 3.36
CA ALA A 142 8.58 16.25 2.77
C ALA A 142 10.08 16.55 2.78
N THR A 143 10.94 15.53 2.69
CA THR A 143 12.39 15.76 2.73
C THR A 143 12.93 16.07 1.34
N ASP A 144 13.70 17.16 1.24
CA ASP A 144 14.49 17.53 0.07
C ASP A 144 15.87 16.85 0.06
N ALA A 145 16.16 16.05 1.10
CA ALA A 145 17.41 15.30 1.20
C ALA A 145 17.59 14.37 0.00
N ASN A 146 18.75 14.46 -0.66
CA ASN A 146 19.13 13.54 -1.73
C ASN A 146 19.49 12.18 -1.14
N LEU A 147 18.51 11.30 -1.03
CA LEU A 147 18.72 9.95 -0.50
C LEU A 147 19.35 8.97 -1.50
N ARG A 148 19.58 9.38 -2.76
CA ARG A 148 20.24 8.51 -3.75
C ARG A 148 21.66 8.13 -3.38
N GLN A 149 22.31 9.02 -2.65
CA GLN A 149 23.70 8.87 -2.29
C GLN A 149 23.88 8.71 -0.77
N ALA A 150 22.77 8.67 -0.03
CA ALA A 150 22.78 8.54 1.42
C ALA A 150 23.63 7.35 1.89
N LYS A 151 24.31 7.54 3.02
CA LYS A 151 24.95 6.43 3.73
C LYS A 151 23.88 5.65 4.45
N VAL A 152 23.92 4.32 4.36
CA VAL A 152 22.95 3.46 5.05
C VAL A 152 23.64 2.71 6.17
N ILE A 153 23.05 2.78 7.36
CA ILE A 153 23.42 1.94 8.50
C ILE A 153 22.34 0.88 8.69
N HIS A 154 22.77 -0.37 8.74
CA HIS A 154 21.90 -1.53 8.96
C HIS A 154 22.63 -2.57 9.81
N GLU A 155 22.00 -3.02 10.89
CA GLU A 155 22.59 -3.98 11.84
C GLU A 155 23.98 -3.52 12.32
N GLY A 156 24.09 -2.25 12.70
CA GLY A 156 25.34 -1.63 13.15
C GLY A 156 26.41 -1.45 12.06
N LYS A 157 26.14 -1.78 10.79
CA LYS A 157 27.12 -1.70 9.70
C LYS A 157 26.81 -0.57 8.74
N ILE A 158 27.84 0.19 8.36
CA ILE A 158 27.77 1.08 7.22
C ILE A 158 27.78 0.21 5.97
N LEU A 159 26.71 0.28 5.18
CA LEU A 159 26.57 -0.54 3.99
C LEU A 159 27.26 0.13 2.80
N PRO A 160 27.98 -0.65 1.97
CA PRO A 160 28.45 -0.15 0.69
C PRO A 160 27.26 0.11 -0.25
N THR A 161 27.37 1.13 -1.09
CA THR A 161 26.26 1.63 -1.93
C THR A 161 25.62 0.55 -2.79
N ASN A 162 26.41 -0.41 -3.28
CA ASN A 162 25.91 -1.52 -4.09
C ASN A 162 25.08 -2.54 -3.30
N LYS A 163 25.29 -2.70 -1.98
CA LYS A 163 24.53 -3.64 -1.14
C LYS A 163 23.17 -3.09 -0.71
N ILE A 164 23.05 -1.77 -0.60
CA ILE A 164 21.80 -1.08 -0.24
C ILE A 164 20.64 -1.54 -1.14
N TRP A 165 20.90 -1.74 -2.43
CA TRP A 165 19.89 -2.15 -3.39
C TRP A 165 19.24 -3.50 -3.11
N TYR A 166 20.00 -4.44 -2.53
CA TYR A 166 19.51 -5.78 -2.23
C TYR A 166 18.71 -5.80 -0.93
N ILE A 167 19.17 -5.05 0.08
CA ILE A 167 18.54 -5.03 1.41
C ILE A 167 17.33 -4.09 1.48
N ALA A 168 17.27 -3.03 0.66
CA ALA A 168 16.14 -2.11 0.64
C ALA A 168 14.84 -2.74 0.12
N ASP A 169 14.91 -3.94 -0.47
CA ASP A 169 13.74 -4.71 -0.85
C ASP A 169 13.06 -5.28 0.41
N GLY A 170 11.78 -4.96 0.62
CA GLY A 170 11.05 -5.35 1.83
C GLY A 170 11.27 -4.44 3.05
N ILE A 171 12.10 -3.39 2.92
CA ILE A 171 12.19 -2.30 3.91
C ILE A 171 11.22 -1.20 3.51
N TYR A 172 10.57 -0.61 4.51
CA TYR A 172 9.57 0.45 4.33
C TYR A 172 10.01 1.76 4.96
N LEU A 173 9.45 2.89 4.49
CA LEU A 173 9.84 4.22 4.99
C LEU A 173 9.55 4.44 6.48
N ASP A 174 8.53 3.78 7.02
CA ASP A 174 8.20 3.80 8.45
C ASP A 174 9.18 2.98 9.32
N GLN A 175 10.05 2.21 8.68
CA GLN A 175 11.12 1.44 9.33
C GLN A 175 12.48 2.12 9.22
N ILE A 176 12.56 3.38 8.80
CA ILE A 176 13.82 4.10 8.74
C ILE A 176 13.79 5.38 9.57
N MET A 177 14.97 5.79 10.01
CA MET A 177 15.27 7.13 10.47
C MET A 177 16.17 7.80 9.44
N ILE A 178 15.83 9.03 9.04
CA ILE A 178 16.69 9.85 8.18
C ILE A 178 17.31 10.92 9.06
N LEU A 179 18.63 10.94 9.12
CA LEU A 179 19.39 12.03 9.70
C LEU A 179 19.71 13.05 8.62
N ASP A 180 19.42 14.32 8.89
CA ASP A 180 19.88 15.40 8.02
C ASP A 180 21.42 15.49 7.99
N LEU A 181 21.97 16.40 7.19
CA LEU A 181 23.42 16.53 7.06
C LEU A 181 24.10 16.87 8.41
N LYS A 182 23.52 17.80 9.19
CA LYS A 182 24.07 18.25 10.47
C LYS A 182 24.05 17.11 11.49
N GLN A 183 22.93 16.40 11.59
CA GLN A 183 22.76 15.23 12.45
C GLN A 183 23.69 14.09 12.05
N SER A 184 23.87 13.86 10.74
CA SER A 184 24.80 12.86 10.22
C SER A 184 26.24 13.18 10.60
N GLN A 185 26.65 14.45 10.45
CA GLN A 185 28.00 14.91 10.82
C GLN A 185 28.24 14.82 12.33
N ALA A 186 27.22 15.17 13.12
CA ALA A 186 27.23 15.00 14.54
C ALA A 186 27.29 13.54 15.00
N LEU A 187 26.87 12.58 14.18
CA LEU A 187 26.92 11.15 14.51
C LEU A 187 28.26 10.50 14.12
N LEU A 188 28.70 10.73 12.88
CA LEU A 188 29.82 9.99 12.27
C LEU A 188 31.10 10.82 12.15
N GLY A 189 31.00 12.14 12.34
CA GLY A 189 32.05 13.12 12.11
C GLY A 189 31.84 13.97 10.83
N ASN A 190 32.64 15.03 10.71
CA ASN A 190 32.51 16.04 9.65
C ASN A 190 32.82 15.54 8.23
N ASP A 191 33.30 14.30 8.07
CA ASP A 191 33.59 13.69 6.76
C ASP A 191 32.33 13.25 6.00
N THR A 192 31.19 13.14 6.68
CA THR A 192 29.93 12.84 5.98
C THR A 192 29.41 14.06 5.23
N LYS A 193 29.31 13.91 3.91
CA LYS A 193 28.76 14.90 2.99
C LYS A 193 27.30 14.64 2.64
N GLN A 194 26.70 13.62 3.26
CA GLN A 194 25.46 13.02 2.81
C GLN A 194 24.57 12.67 4.01
N PRO A 195 23.24 12.75 3.86
CA PRO A 195 22.30 12.25 4.85
C PRO A 195 22.58 10.78 5.18
N THR A 196 22.33 10.40 6.43
CA THR A 196 22.47 9.02 6.90
C THR A 196 21.08 8.44 7.11
N ILE A 197 20.84 7.29 6.50
CA ILE A 197 19.62 6.51 6.69
C ILE A 197 19.97 5.38 7.64
N ILE A 198 19.21 5.27 8.72
CA ILE A 198 19.32 4.17 9.68
C ILE A 198 18.07 3.32 9.53
N ILE A 199 18.28 2.06 9.21
CA ILE A 199 17.18 1.09 9.14
C ILE A 199 16.91 0.59 10.54
N LYS A 200 15.67 0.76 11.03
CA LYS A 200 15.22 0.27 12.32
C LYS A 200 15.48 -1.23 12.39
N GLU A 201 16.33 -1.62 13.33
CA GLU A 201 16.81 -2.98 13.48
C GLU A 201 15.79 -3.83 14.24
N ASN A 202 15.78 -5.13 13.96
CA ASN A 202 15.04 -6.10 14.76
C ASN A 202 15.95 -6.55 15.91
N GLU A 203 15.44 -6.65 17.14
CA GLU A 203 16.27 -6.85 18.34
C GLU A 203 17.09 -8.16 18.35
N GLY A 204 16.81 -9.10 17.44
CA GLY A 204 17.43 -10.42 17.41
C GLY A 204 18.64 -10.60 16.46
N ASN A 205 18.89 -9.70 15.49
CA ASN A 205 19.92 -9.92 14.47
C ASN A 205 20.90 -8.73 14.41
N ARG A 206 21.92 -8.76 15.27
CA ARG A 206 22.83 -7.64 15.52
C ARG A 206 24.26 -8.07 15.32
N MET A 207 25.05 -7.26 14.61
CA MET A 207 26.44 -7.60 14.33
C MET A 207 27.37 -6.44 14.68
N TYR A 208 28.41 -6.74 15.46
CA TYR A 208 29.47 -5.77 15.74
C TYR A 208 30.17 -5.30 14.46
N SER A 209 30.57 -4.04 14.47
CA SER A 209 31.24 -3.36 13.37
C SER A 209 32.30 -2.42 13.91
N GLU A 210 33.58 -2.75 13.66
CA GLU A 210 34.69 -1.87 14.08
C GLU A 210 34.59 -0.48 13.42
N GLU A 211 34.13 -0.44 12.17
CA GLU A 211 33.98 0.80 11.41
C GLU A 211 33.02 1.77 12.10
N ILE A 212 31.81 1.32 12.49
CA ILE A 212 30.85 2.21 13.15
C ILE A 212 31.36 2.65 14.52
N ILE A 213 31.95 1.72 15.28
CA ILE A 213 32.46 2.00 16.63
C ILE A 213 33.56 3.06 16.58
N SER A 214 34.42 3.02 15.56
CA SER A 214 35.45 4.05 15.36
C SER A 214 34.84 5.43 15.11
N LYS A 215 33.77 5.51 14.30
CA LYS A 215 33.08 6.76 13.94
C LYS A 215 32.33 7.37 15.12
N LEU A 216 31.78 6.55 16.01
CA LEU A 216 31.05 7.00 17.21
C LEU A 216 31.92 7.75 18.23
N ASN A 217 33.25 7.76 18.09
CA ASN A 217 34.12 8.63 18.88
C ASN A 217 33.88 10.13 18.60
N ASN A 218 33.37 10.44 17.41
CA ASN A 218 33.08 11.81 16.95
C ASN A 218 31.66 12.26 17.30
N ILE A 219 30.90 11.46 18.03
CA ILE A 219 29.50 11.78 18.33
C ILE A 219 29.39 13.08 19.13
N ASP A 220 28.48 13.95 18.72
CA ASP A 220 28.21 15.24 19.36
C ASP A 220 27.06 15.11 20.37
N SER A 221 27.42 15.17 21.65
CA SER A 221 26.49 15.14 22.78
C SER A 221 25.79 16.49 23.02
N SER A 222 25.68 17.37 22.03
CA SER A 222 24.71 18.46 21.99
C SER A 222 23.48 18.08 21.15
N ILE A 223 23.63 17.10 20.25
CA ILE A 223 22.59 16.61 19.33
C ILE A 223 22.06 15.23 19.76
N PHE A 224 22.91 14.38 20.33
CA PHE A 224 22.56 13.02 20.72
C PHE A 224 22.59 12.81 22.23
N ASN A 225 21.54 12.24 22.80
CA ASN A 225 21.57 11.71 24.18
C ASN A 225 22.20 10.32 24.13
N LEU A 226 23.14 10.05 25.02
CA LEU A 226 23.99 8.86 24.98
C LEU A 226 23.55 7.87 26.04
N TYR A 227 23.36 6.62 25.66
CA TYR A 227 22.93 5.56 26.57
C TYR A 227 23.83 4.34 26.48
N ILE A 228 24.16 3.73 27.62
CA ILE A 228 24.81 2.42 27.71
C ILE A 228 23.87 1.48 28.46
N ASN A 229 23.46 0.37 27.85
CA ASN A 229 22.53 -0.60 28.46
C ASN A 229 21.30 0.10 29.10
N ASP A 230 20.72 1.07 28.39
CA ASP A 230 19.58 1.92 28.80
C ASP A 230 19.82 2.91 29.94
N GLN A 231 21.05 3.03 30.44
CA GLN A 231 21.44 4.12 31.35
C GLN A 231 21.98 5.30 30.55
N GLU A 232 21.49 6.51 30.84
CA GLU A 232 22.04 7.73 30.22
C GLU A 232 23.43 8.02 30.77
N VAL A 233 24.35 8.43 29.90
CA VAL A 233 25.76 8.66 30.24
C VAL A 233 26.30 9.93 29.60
N ASP A 234 27.36 10.49 30.17
CA ASP A 234 28.10 11.59 29.55
C ASP A 234 29.02 11.10 28.41
N LEU A 235 29.58 12.05 27.65
CA LEU A 235 30.47 11.79 26.53
C LEU A 235 31.77 11.07 26.93
N ASN A 236 32.28 11.32 28.14
CA ASN A 236 33.52 10.70 28.60
C ASN A 236 33.30 9.21 28.89
N THR A 237 32.22 8.90 29.60
CA THR A 237 31.78 7.53 29.92
C THR A 237 31.45 6.76 28.65
N TRP A 238 30.78 7.39 27.68
CA TRP A 238 30.56 6.83 26.34
C TRP A 238 31.87 6.45 25.65
N LYS A 239 32.83 7.39 25.57
CA LYS A 239 34.14 7.15 24.93
C LYS A 239 34.95 6.06 25.63
N GLN A 240 34.85 5.94 26.96
CA GLN A 240 35.47 4.83 27.70
C GLN A 240 34.83 3.50 27.31
N ALA A 241 33.51 3.43 27.23
CA ALA A 241 32.80 2.23 26.81
C ALA A 241 33.16 1.80 25.37
N LEU A 242 33.31 2.74 24.43
CA LEU A 242 33.76 2.44 23.07
C LEU A 242 35.14 1.76 23.02
N LYS A 243 35.99 1.93 24.03
CA LYS A 243 37.32 1.29 24.11
C LYS A 243 37.34 -0.09 24.77
N SER A 244 36.24 -0.52 25.41
CA SER A 244 36.18 -1.84 26.07
C SER A 244 36.38 -3.01 25.08
N GLN A 245 36.86 -4.15 25.56
CA GLN A 245 37.03 -5.36 24.72
C GLN A 245 35.72 -6.16 24.53
N GLN A 246 34.63 -5.71 25.14
CA GLN A 246 33.32 -6.37 25.07
C GLN A 246 32.66 -6.14 23.72
N HIS A 247 31.79 -7.08 23.32
CA HIS A 247 31.00 -6.94 22.11
C HIS A 247 30.00 -5.80 22.29
N LYS A 248 29.89 -4.97 21.27
CA LYS A 248 29.16 -3.71 21.32
C LYS A 248 28.22 -3.58 20.12
N ASN A 249 26.96 -3.30 20.40
CA ASN A 249 25.98 -3.03 19.37
C ASN A 249 25.49 -1.59 19.52
N PHE A 250 25.36 -0.90 18.39
CA PHE A 250 24.92 0.48 18.34
C PHE A 250 23.49 0.56 17.82
N TYR A 251 22.66 1.36 18.49
CA TYR A 251 21.26 1.56 18.14
C TYR A 251 20.91 3.04 18.16
N MET A 252 19.91 3.34 17.35
CA MET A 252 19.28 4.64 17.30
C MET A 252 17.80 4.46 17.52
N ASP A 253 17.26 5.18 18.50
CA ASP A 253 15.83 5.17 18.78
C ASP A 253 15.21 6.50 18.34
N ALA A 254 14.33 6.40 17.35
CA ALA A 254 13.59 7.53 16.77
C ALA A 254 12.29 7.84 17.52
N SER A 255 11.88 6.99 18.47
CA SER A 255 10.59 7.16 19.18
C SER A 255 10.50 8.48 19.97
N TYR A 256 11.62 9.20 20.13
CA TYR A 256 11.76 10.46 20.84
C TYR A 256 12.04 11.69 19.96
N ILE A 257 11.53 11.78 18.73
CA ILE A 257 11.64 13.03 17.91
C ILE A 257 10.92 14.23 18.58
N LYS A 258 10.14 14.02 19.65
CA LYS A 258 9.58 15.09 20.50
C LYS A 258 10.53 15.64 21.57
N ALA A 259 11.64 14.96 21.87
CA ALA A 259 12.69 15.50 22.73
C ALA A 259 13.74 16.17 21.83
N SER A 260 14.32 17.28 22.29
CA SER A 260 15.26 18.13 21.55
C SER A 260 16.52 17.42 20.99
N ARG A 261 16.74 16.13 21.29
CA ARG A 261 17.95 15.36 20.99
C ARG A 261 17.62 13.89 20.72
N ILE A 262 18.35 13.25 19.81
CA ILE A 262 18.10 11.86 19.35
C ILE A 262 18.79 10.87 20.29
N LYS A 263 18.13 9.74 20.64
CA LYS A 263 18.71 8.71 21.51
C LYS A 263 19.69 7.82 20.72
N ALA A 264 20.96 7.87 21.12
CA ALA A 264 22.03 6.99 20.68
C ALA A 264 22.35 5.99 21.81
N LYS A 265 22.23 4.69 21.53
CA LYS A 265 22.40 3.63 22.53
C LYS A 265 23.53 2.70 22.13
N LEU A 266 24.38 2.35 23.09
CA LEU A 266 25.36 1.28 23.01
C LEU A 266 24.89 0.15 23.94
N GLU A 267 24.66 -1.04 23.41
CA GLU A 267 24.54 -2.24 24.25
C GLU A 267 25.87 -2.94 24.31
N ILE A 268 26.29 -3.24 25.52
CA ILE A 268 27.52 -3.97 25.80
C ILE A 268 27.11 -5.35 26.27
N GLN A 269 27.43 -6.36 25.46
CA GLN A 269 27.19 -7.75 25.79
C GLN A 269 28.47 -8.39 26.33
N ASN A 270 28.35 -9.09 27.45
CA ASN A 270 29.37 -10.04 27.86
C ASN A 270 29.35 -11.18 26.83
N LYS A 271 30.49 -11.50 26.22
CA LYS A 271 30.60 -12.68 25.35
C LYS A 271 30.12 -13.89 26.15
N GLN A 272 28.93 -14.40 25.83
CA GLN A 272 28.63 -15.78 26.16
C GLN A 272 29.30 -16.61 25.07
N PHE A 273 30.25 -17.44 25.50
CA PHE A 273 30.96 -18.41 24.69
C PHE A 273 30.00 -19.48 24.18
#